data_AF-A0A292RYE5-F1
#
_entry.id   AF-A0A292RYE5-F1
#
_cell.length_a   1.000
_cell.length_b   1.000
_cell.length_c   1.000
_cell.angle_alpha   90.00
_cell.angle_beta   90.00
_cell.angle_gamma   90.00
#
_symmetry.space_group_name_H-M   'P 1'
#
loop_
_entity.id
_entity.type
_entity.pdbx_description
1 polymer ?
#
loop_
_entity_poly.entity_id
_entity_poly.type
_entity_poly.pdbx_seq_one_letter_code
_entity_poly.pdbx_strand_id
1 'polypeptide(L)'
;MTYSLEDFTNYIGSKTWKNAKTFENFAPHEYVLSFPCEKTKDEGKCTNNCDICKAERKAFEDAVVFIRQNGERAKFQTRIYTMLCLGNYQYWTMGDPLETTWVLNKALINDPRCKVKTYWLDRI
;
A
#
# COMPACT_ATOMS: atom_id res chain seq x y z
N MET A 1 8.74 12.39 -16.43
CA MET A 1 8.61 10.92 -16.58
C MET A 1 7.38 10.48 -15.82
N THR A 2 6.50 9.70 -16.45
CA THR A 2 5.31 9.12 -15.82
C THR A 2 5.72 7.88 -15.03
N TYR A 3 5.30 7.76 -13.77
CA TYR A 3 5.57 6.59 -12.92
C TYR A 3 4.92 5.34 -13.54
N SER A 4 5.72 4.33 -13.85
CA SER A 4 5.32 3.15 -14.62
C SER A 4 4.96 1.96 -13.74
N LEU A 5 4.42 0.90 -14.37
CA LEU A 5 4.21 -0.39 -13.70
C LEU A 5 5.54 -1.02 -13.21
N GLU A 6 6.64 -0.80 -13.92
CA GLU A 6 7.96 -1.26 -13.51
C GLU A 6 8.43 -0.52 -12.25
N ASP A 7 8.27 0.81 -12.22
CA ASP A 7 8.59 1.63 -11.04
C ASP A 7 7.79 1.16 -9.82
N PHE A 8 6.49 0.90 -10.00
CA PHE A 8 5.63 0.36 -8.95
C PHE A 8 6.11 -1.01 -8.46
N THR A 9 6.42 -1.92 -9.39
CA THR A 9 6.88 -3.29 -9.08
C THR A 9 8.21 -3.28 -8.33
N ASN A 10 9.14 -2.43 -8.75
CA ASN A 10 10.41 -2.21 -8.06
C ASN A 10 10.19 -1.64 -6.66
N TYR A 11 9.31 -0.66 -6.51
CA TYR A 11 8.97 -0.09 -5.21
C TYR A 11 8.42 -1.15 -4.25
N ILE A 12 7.36 -1.87 -4.60
CA ILE A 12 6.75 -2.89 -3.72
C ILE A 12 7.69 -4.06 -3.41
N GLY A 13 8.58 -4.41 -4.35
CA GLY A 13 9.60 -5.45 -4.18
C GLY A 13 10.72 -5.04 -3.24
N SER A 14 11.01 -3.73 -3.13
CA SER A 14 12.01 -3.19 -2.21
C SER A 14 11.57 -3.15 -0.75
N LYS A 15 10.27 -3.30 -0.46
CA LYS A 15 9.74 -3.11 0.90
C LYS A 15 9.67 -4.41 1.69
N THR A 16 9.92 -4.27 2.99
CA THR A 16 9.63 -5.32 3.97
C THR A 16 8.22 -5.15 4.50
N TRP A 17 7.37 -6.13 4.24
CA TRP A 17 5.95 -6.11 4.57
C TRP A 17 5.72 -6.61 6.00
N LYS A 18 4.82 -5.95 6.75
CA LYS A 18 4.44 -6.32 8.12
C LYS A 18 3.06 -6.99 8.10
N ASN A 19 2.93 -8.16 8.71
CA ASN A 19 1.63 -8.84 8.85
C ASN A 19 0.68 -8.01 9.73
N ALA A 20 -0.55 -7.80 9.27
CA ALA A 20 -1.64 -7.17 10.02
C ALA A 20 -2.24 -8.16 11.03
N LYS A 21 -1.55 -8.39 12.16
CA LYS A 21 -1.93 -9.38 13.19
C LYS A 21 -3.39 -9.30 13.64
N THR A 22 -3.94 -8.09 13.77
CA THR A 22 -5.35 -7.88 14.17
C THR A 22 -6.35 -8.53 13.19
N PHE A 23 -5.98 -8.68 11.93
CA PHE A 23 -6.84 -9.21 10.87
C PHE A 23 -6.45 -10.61 10.39
N GLU A 24 -5.38 -11.20 10.93
CA GLU A 24 -4.78 -12.46 10.48
C GLU A 24 -5.79 -13.61 10.34
N ASN A 25 -6.77 -13.70 11.25
CA ASN A 25 -7.74 -14.80 11.30
C ASN A 25 -9.07 -14.53 10.56
N PHE A 26 -9.22 -13.38 9.90
CA PHE A 26 -10.47 -12.97 9.26
C PHE A 26 -10.29 -12.30 7.89
N ALA A 27 -9.27 -11.45 7.74
CA ALA A 27 -8.91 -10.83 6.47
C ALA A 27 -7.39 -10.64 6.42
N PRO A 28 -6.61 -11.75 6.30
CA PRO A 28 -5.16 -11.67 6.36
C PRO A 28 -4.62 -10.78 5.24
N HIS A 29 -3.77 -9.83 5.64
CA HIS A 29 -3.06 -8.92 4.75
C HIS A 29 -1.79 -8.43 5.43
N GLU A 30 -0.92 -7.85 4.62
CA GLU A 30 0.30 -7.20 5.07
C GLU A 30 0.23 -5.71 4.74
N TYR A 31 1.07 -4.92 5.39
CA TYR A 31 1.17 -3.49 5.14
C TYR A 31 2.60 -2.99 5.23
N VAL A 32 2.83 -1.86 4.60
CA VAL A 32 4.00 -1.01 4.79
C VAL A 32 3.55 0.34 5.31
N LEU A 33 4.37 0.94 6.18
CA LEU A 33 4.13 2.27 6.71
C LEU A 33 5.14 3.24 6.10
N SER A 34 4.66 4.37 5.62
CA SER A 34 5.51 5.48 5.20
C SER A 34 5.91 6.31 6.42
N PHE A 35 7.00 5.93 7.06
CA PHE A 35 7.65 6.76 8.06
C PHE A 35 8.95 7.37 7.50
N PRO A 36 9.39 8.52 8.04
CA PRO A 36 10.71 9.05 7.78
C PRO A 36 11.79 7.98 8.05
N CYS A 37 12.89 8.04 7.31
CA CYS A 37 13.84 6.93 7.17
C CYS A 37 14.27 6.31 8.50
N GLU A 38 13.81 5.07 8.72
CA GLU A 38 14.06 4.27 9.93
C GLU A 38 15.57 4.18 10.24
N LYS A 39 16.42 3.98 9.23
CA LYS A 39 17.89 3.86 9.39
C LYS A 39 18.56 5.08 10.03
N THR A 40 18.24 6.30 9.61
CA THR A 40 18.86 7.51 10.21
C THR A 40 18.27 7.88 11.56
N LYS A 41 17.09 7.34 11.89
CA LYS A 41 16.46 7.51 13.21
C LYS A 41 17.22 6.69 14.26
N ASP A 42 17.65 5.49 13.90
CA ASP A 42 18.46 4.63 14.77
C ASP A 42 19.84 5.22 15.08
N GLU A 43 20.39 6.04 14.18
CA GLU A 43 21.63 6.80 14.39
C GLU A 43 21.43 8.17 15.05
N GLY A 44 20.19 8.59 15.35
CA GLY A 44 19.88 9.89 15.95
C GLY A 44 20.09 11.11 15.04
N LYS A 45 20.29 10.91 13.73
CA LYS A 45 20.59 11.98 12.75
C LYS A 45 19.39 12.44 11.93
N CYS A 46 18.26 11.75 12.05
CA CYS A 46 17.06 12.05 11.29
C CYS A 46 16.28 13.22 11.91
N THR A 47 16.05 14.28 11.12
CA THR A 47 15.14 15.39 11.50
C THR A 47 13.70 15.16 11.07
N ASN A 48 13.38 13.97 10.54
CA ASN A 48 12.14 13.66 9.81
C ASN A 48 11.89 14.54 8.57
N ASN A 49 12.89 15.30 8.11
CA ASN A 49 12.80 16.18 6.94
C ASN A 49 14.12 16.23 6.14
N CYS A 50 14.99 15.23 6.28
CA CYS A 50 16.20 15.12 5.48
C CYS A 50 15.88 14.63 4.05
N ASP A 51 16.85 14.68 3.14
CA ASP A 51 16.62 14.33 1.74
C ASP A 51 16.22 12.85 1.55
N ILE A 52 16.70 11.95 2.41
CA ILE A 52 16.29 10.54 2.41
C ILE A 52 14.81 10.42 2.81
N CYS A 53 14.36 11.14 3.85
CA CYS A 53 12.95 11.15 4.25
C CYS A 53 12.05 11.64 3.10
N LYS A 54 12.46 12.72 2.42
CA LYS A 54 11.72 13.29 1.30
C LYS A 54 11.66 12.33 0.12
N ALA A 55 12.77 11.67 -0.20
CA ALA A 55 12.83 10.68 -1.28
C ALA A 55 11.95 9.45 -0.98
N GLU A 56 12.03 8.88 0.23
CA GLU A 56 11.18 7.75 0.63
C GLU A 56 9.70 8.13 0.64
N ARG A 57 9.39 9.33 1.15
CA ARG A 57 8.02 9.86 1.14
C ARG A 57 7.50 10.00 -0.29
N LYS A 58 8.30 10.59 -1.18
CA LYS A 58 7.92 10.77 -2.58
C LYS A 58 7.71 9.43 -3.29
N ALA A 59 8.59 8.45 -3.06
CA ALA A 59 8.44 7.12 -3.63
C ALA A 59 7.16 6.41 -3.15
N PHE A 60 6.80 6.58 -1.87
CA PHE A 60 5.52 6.10 -1.35
C PHE A 60 4.33 6.81 -2.02
N GLU A 61 4.35 8.14 -2.08
CA GLU A 61 3.28 8.92 -2.71
C GLU A 61 3.07 8.55 -4.18
N ASP A 62 4.15 8.33 -4.93
CA ASP A 62 4.08 7.89 -6.32
C ASP A 62 3.42 6.52 -6.46
N ALA A 63 3.76 5.56 -5.58
CA ALA A 63 3.10 4.26 -5.55
C ALA A 63 1.61 4.37 -5.17
N VAL A 64 1.24 5.26 -4.24
CA VAL A 64 -0.16 5.51 -3.87
C VAL A 64 -0.94 6.12 -5.03
N VAL A 65 -0.39 7.13 -5.71
CA VAL A 65 -1.01 7.74 -6.88
C VAL A 65 -1.17 6.71 -7.99
N PHE A 66 -0.17 5.88 -8.23
CA PHE A 66 -0.24 4.79 -9.21
C PHE A 66 -1.40 3.83 -8.94
N ILE A 67 -1.57 3.38 -7.69
CA ILE A 67 -2.71 2.54 -7.29
C ILE A 67 -4.04 3.26 -7.55
N ARG A 68 -4.15 4.55 -7.19
CA ARG A 68 -5.40 5.31 -7.34
C ARG A 68 -5.80 5.54 -8.80
N GLN A 69 -4.82 5.66 -9.69
CA GLN A 69 -5.04 5.89 -11.12
C GLN A 69 -5.31 4.61 -11.91
N ASN A 70 -4.73 3.49 -11.49
CA ASN A 70 -4.77 2.23 -12.25
C ASN A 70 -5.59 1.12 -11.57
N GLY A 71 -6.00 1.34 -10.31
CA GLY A 71 -6.83 0.41 -9.57
C GLY A 71 -8.31 0.55 -9.88
N GLU A 72 -9.06 -0.46 -9.47
CA GLU A 72 -10.51 -0.53 -9.65
C GLU A 72 -11.22 -0.36 -8.31
N ARG A 73 -12.47 0.08 -8.32
CA ARG A 73 -13.24 0.17 -7.08
C ARG A 73 -13.69 -1.21 -6.64
N ALA A 74 -13.45 -1.49 -5.38
CA ALA A 74 -13.88 -2.71 -4.73
C ALA A 74 -14.51 -2.39 -3.37
N LYS A 75 -15.66 -3.00 -3.11
CA LYS A 75 -16.30 -2.96 -1.80
C LYS A 75 -15.69 -4.02 -0.90
N PHE A 76 -15.15 -3.59 0.23
CA PHE A 76 -14.67 -4.45 1.31
C PHE A 76 -15.41 -4.09 2.60
N GLN A 77 -16.17 -5.04 3.13
CA GLN A 77 -17.18 -4.79 4.16
C GLN A 77 -18.12 -3.62 3.76
N THR A 78 -18.16 -2.56 4.57
CA THR A 78 -19.00 -1.37 4.35
C THR A 78 -18.30 -0.27 3.56
N ARG A 79 -17.00 -0.41 3.27
CA ARG A 79 -16.18 0.61 2.63
C ARG A 79 -15.88 0.27 1.17
N ILE A 80 -15.69 1.30 0.36
CA ILE A 80 -15.21 1.18 -1.02
C ILE A 80 -13.78 1.68 -1.05
N TYR A 81 -12.89 0.87 -1.63
CA TYR A 81 -11.49 1.21 -1.83
C TYR A 81 -11.15 1.13 -3.31
N THR A 82 -10.13 1.89 -3.73
CA THR A 82 -9.45 1.66 -5.00
C THR A 82 -8.35 0.63 -4.78
N MET A 83 -8.44 -0.52 -5.45
CA MET A 83 -7.52 -1.63 -5.31
C MET A 83 -6.86 -1.95 -6.66
N LEU A 84 -5.54 -2.01 -6.67
CA LEU A 84 -4.77 -2.44 -7.83
C LEU A 84 -4.48 -3.94 -7.72
N CYS A 85 -4.88 -4.74 -8.71
CA CYS A 85 -4.49 -6.14 -8.81
C CYS A 85 -3.23 -6.29 -9.67
N LEU A 86 -2.24 -7.00 -9.12
CA LEU A 86 -0.99 -7.30 -9.82
C LEU A 86 -0.52 -8.71 -9.44
N GLY A 87 -0.42 -9.59 -10.43
CA GLY A 87 -0.16 -11.02 -10.20
C GLY A 87 -1.22 -11.64 -9.28
N ASN A 88 -0.78 -12.30 -8.21
CA ASN A 88 -1.66 -12.92 -7.22
C ASN A 88 -2.03 -11.99 -6.06
N TYR A 89 -1.69 -10.69 -6.12
CA TYR A 89 -1.87 -9.77 -5.02
C TYR A 89 -2.77 -8.58 -5.39
N GLN A 90 -3.44 -8.03 -4.39
CA GLN A 90 -4.15 -6.76 -4.45
C GLN A 90 -3.51 -5.75 -3.50
N TYR A 91 -3.41 -4.49 -3.94
CA TYR A 91 -2.76 -3.39 -3.24
C TYR A 91 -3.73 -2.23 -3.07
N TRP A 92 -3.77 -1.62 -1.87
CA TRP A 92 -4.68 -0.50 -1.60
C TRP A 92 -4.18 0.42 -0.49
N THR A 93 -4.77 1.62 -0.41
CA THR A 93 -4.60 2.55 0.73
C THR A 93 -5.94 2.76 1.43
N MET A 94 -5.92 3.41 2.60
CA MET A 94 -7.13 3.57 3.43
C MET A 94 -8.12 4.63 2.93
N GLY A 95 -7.79 5.35 1.84
CA GLY A 95 -8.67 6.35 1.22
C GLY A 95 -8.47 7.79 1.71
N ASP A 96 -7.51 8.03 2.59
CA ASP A 96 -7.17 9.38 3.07
C ASP A 96 -6.61 10.27 1.93
N PRO A 97 -6.64 11.61 2.06
CA PRO A 97 -5.84 12.50 1.23
C PRO A 97 -4.37 12.04 1.13
N LEU A 98 -3.70 12.34 0.01
CA LEU A 98 -2.37 11.81 -0.27
C LEU A 98 -1.38 12.20 0.84
N GLU A 99 -1.45 13.45 1.28
CA GLU A 99 -0.62 14.09 2.31
C GLU A 99 -0.75 13.40 3.66
N THR A 100 -1.93 12.84 3.95
CA THR A 100 -2.24 12.12 5.20
C THR A 100 -2.37 10.62 5.00
N THR A 101 -1.95 10.08 3.85
CA THR A 101 -1.86 8.64 3.62
C THR A 101 -0.49 8.15 4.06
N TRP A 102 -0.45 7.11 4.91
CA TRP A 102 0.79 6.55 5.49
C TRP A 102 0.81 5.02 5.46
N VAL A 103 -0.27 4.38 5.02
CA VAL A 103 -0.39 2.91 4.95
C VAL A 103 -0.65 2.49 3.52
N LEU A 104 0.12 1.51 3.04
CA LEU A 104 -0.13 0.78 1.81
C LEU A 104 -0.22 -0.70 2.16
N ASN A 105 -1.36 -1.30 1.82
CA ASN A 105 -1.70 -2.69 2.14
C ASN A 105 -1.50 -3.61 0.93
N LYS A 106 -1.26 -4.89 1.21
CA LYS A 106 -1.15 -5.99 0.23
C LYS A 106 -1.82 -7.24 0.76
N ALA A 107 -2.62 -7.91 -0.05
CA ALA A 107 -3.22 -9.21 0.28
C ALA A 107 -3.20 -10.14 -0.92
N LEU A 108 -3.22 -11.45 -0.68
CA LEU A 108 -3.46 -12.43 -1.74
C LEU A 108 -4.88 -12.25 -2.29
N ILE A 109 -5.01 -12.29 -3.60
CA ILE A 109 -6.30 -12.37 -4.27
C ILE A 109 -6.90 -13.75 -3.97
N ASN A 110 -8.15 -13.79 -3.54
CA ASN A 110 -8.87 -15.02 -3.19
C ASN A 110 -8.16 -15.86 -2.12
N ASP A 111 -7.50 -15.23 -1.14
CA ASP A 111 -6.93 -15.94 0.01
C ASP A 111 -8.01 -16.81 0.67
N PRO A 112 -7.84 -18.16 0.73
CA PRO A 112 -8.85 -19.04 1.30
C PRO A 112 -9.09 -18.81 2.80
N ARG A 113 -8.17 -18.11 3.48
CA ARG A 113 -8.30 -17.71 4.88
C ARG A 113 -9.12 -16.43 5.05
N CYS A 114 -9.32 -15.65 3.99
CA CYS A 114 -10.10 -14.43 4.03
C CYS A 114 -11.60 -14.77 4.10
N LYS A 115 -12.21 -14.42 5.23
CA LYS A 115 -13.64 -14.63 5.50
C LYS A 115 -14.51 -13.47 4.99
N VAL A 116 -13.89 -12.41 4.46
CA VAL A 116 -14.57 -11.27 3.86
C VAL A 116 -14.42 -11.32 2.35
N LYS A 117 -15.55 -11.28 1.66
CA LYS A 117 -15.55 -11.14 0.21
C LYS A 117 -15.26 -9.71 -0.20
N THR A 118 -14.37 -9.57 -1.17
CA THR A 118 -14.17 -8.32 -1.91
C THR A 118 -15.11 -8.35 -3.11
N TYR A 119 -15.92 -7.31 -3.28
CA TYR A 119 -16.85 -7.19 -4.41
C TYR A 119 -16.35 -6.11 -5.36
N TRP A 120 -15.88 -6.50 -6.53
CA TRP A 120 -15.43 -5.58 -7.57
C TRP A 120 -16.62 -4.87 -8.18
N LEU A 121 -16.56 -3.54 -8.22
CA LEU A 121 -17.66 -2.70 -8.72
C LEU A 121 -17.49 -2.38 -10.21
N ASP A 122 -16.24 -2.39 -10.69
CA ASP A 122 -15.89 -1.96 -12.04
C ASP A 122 -15.45 -3.13 -12.96
N ARG A 123 -15.29 -4.36 -12.41
CA ARG A 123 -15.03 -5.57 -13.23
C ARG A 123 -16.35 -6.16 -13.71
N ILE A 124 -16.48 -6.27 -15.03
CA ILE A 124 -17.58 -6.97 -15.71
C ILE A 124 -17.18 -8.42 -15.94
#